data_AF-A0A7S1ZPK0-F1
#
_entry.id   AF-A0A7S1ZPK0-F1
#
_cell.length_a   1.000
_cell.length_b   1.000
_cell.length_c   1.000
_cell.angle_alpha   90.00
_cell.angle_beta   90.00
_cell.angle_gamma   90.00
#
_symmetry.space_group_name_H-M   'P 1'
#
loop_
_entity.id
_entity.type
_entity.pdbx_description
1 polymer ?
#
loop_
_entity_poly.entity_id
_entity_poly.type
_entity_poly.pdbx_seq_one_letter_code
_entity_poly.pdbx_strand_id
1 'polypeptide(L)'
;MSTEDEDPKHCQNDTLSTDGGDTGGPAPVPHDRGAPLTREQRISFARSYYESIGYRVHSGLQFGCELVLYADCPSRVHSDFCVHVLDGPDGRVDWRRIQTLVRSMPDLHKTLILAHVRKKQESIESEGGGVFINTEEDRDTAHPDLVKYEVTELAFATEHAPFRHKYATRKLVEVGSQVKREGKRR
;
A
#
# COMPACT_ATOMS: atom_id res chain seq x y z
N MET A 1 49.33 6.46 -30.08
CA MET A 1 49.44 5.10 -30.64
C MET A 1 48.82 4.19 -29.60
N SER A 2 47.51 3.95 -29.70
CA SER A 2 46.93 2.74 -30.34
C SER A 2 47.00 1.58 -29.33
N THR A 3 45.94 0.87 -28.95
CA THR A 3 44.57 0.73 -29.47
C THR A 3 43.73 0.08 -28.36
N GLU A 4 42.42 0.25 -28.48
CA GLU A 4 41.36 -0.48 -27.80
C GLU A 4 41.51 -1.99 -28.00
N ASP A 5 41.00 -2.80 -27.07
CA ASP A 5 40.36 -4.09 -27.39
C ASP A 5 39.44 -4.49 -26.22
N GLU A 6 38.14 -4.30 -26.47
CA GLU A 6 37.04 -4.95 -25.75
C GLU A 6 37.01 -6.44 -26.13
N ASP A 7 36.67 -7.31 -25.18
CA ASP A 7 36.05 -8.59 -25.52
C ASP A 7 34.95 -8.95 -24.49
N PRO A 8 33.68 -9.05 -24.91
CA PRO A 8 32.58 -9.49 -24.07
C PRO A 8 32.58 -11.01 -23.96
N LYS A 9 32.65 -11.53 -22.74
CA LYS A 9 32.43 -12.96 -22.48
C LYS A 9 30.99 -13.35 -22.77
N HIS A 10 30.85 -13.99 -23.91
CA HIS A 10 29.80 -14.89 -24.37
C HIS A 10 29.19 -15.71 -23.22
N CYS A 11 28.00 -15.31 -22.75
CA CYS A 11 27.15 -16.20 -21.95
C CYS A 11 26.39 -17.10 -22.93
N GLN A 12 26.67 -18.40 -22.86
CA GLN A 12 26.02 -19.45 -23.62
C GLN A 12 24.54 -19.54 -23.19
N ASN A 13 23.65 -19.47 -24.15
CA ASN A 13 22.23 -19.73 -23.98
C ASN A 13 22.00 -21.24 -24.12
N ASP A 14 22.10 -21.97 -23.01
CA ASP A 14 21.62 -23.35 -22.97
C ASP A 14 20.09 -23.34 -22.96
N THR A 15 19.54 -23.67 -24.13
CA THR A 15 18.11 -23.92 -24.33
C THR A 15 17.82 -25.29 -23.74
N LEU A 16 17.38 -25.32 -22.48
CA LEU A 16 16.83 -26.52 -21.86
C LEU A 16 15.33 -26.58 -22.14
N SER A 17 14.95 -27.46 -23.05
CA SER A 17 13.57 -27.90 -23.24
C SER A 17 13.04 -28.51 -21.94
N THR A 18 11.92 -27.99 -21.45
CA THR A 18 11.07 -28.70 -20.49
C THR A 18 9.74 -29.00 -21.15
N ASP A 19 9.58 -30.28 -21.50
CA ASP A 19 8.33 -30.90 -21.87
C ASP A 19 7.30 -30.83 -20.73
N GLY A 20 6.05 -30.64 -21.16
CA GLY A 20 4.79 -31.07 -20.55
C GLY A 20 4.73 -31.38 -19.05
N GLY A 21 4.01 -30.52 -18.31
CA GLY A 21 3.57 -30.80 -16.96
C GLY A 21 2.39 -29.92 -16.56
N ASP A 22 1.19 -30.40 -16.84
CA ASP A 22 -0.03 -30.21 -16.05
C ASP A 22 -0.45 -28.77 -15.68
N THR A 23 -1.43 -28.25 -16.42
CA THR A 23 -2.21 -27.05 -16.08
C THR A 23 -3.11 -27.31 -14.86
N GLY A 24 -2.49 -27.55 -13.70
CA GLY A 24 -3.13 -27.48 -12.39
C GLY A 24 -3.17 -26.03 -11.91
N GLY A 25 -3.88 -25.15 -12.63
CA GLY A 25 -4.19 -23.83 -12.11
C GLY A 25 -4.92 -23.99 -10.78
N PRO A 26 -4.53 -23.28 -9.70
CA PRO A 26 -5.26 -23.37 -8.44
C PRO A 26 -6.70 -23.00 -8.73
N ALA A 27 -7.61 -23.94 -8.42
CA ALA A 27 -9.04 -23.74 -8.59
C ALA A 27 -9.44 -22.36 -8.02
N PRO A 28 -10.30 -21.60 -8.70
CA PRO A 28 -10.82 -20.36 -8.15
C PRO A 28 -11.50 -20.70 -6.83
N VAL A 29 -10.85 -20.28 -5.73
CA VAL A 29 -11.35 -20.48 -4.38
C VAL A 29 -12.77 -19.89 -4.33
N PRO A 30 -13.78 -20.68 -3.92
CA PRO A 30 -15.13 -20.19 -3.82
C PRO A 30 -15.14 -19.00 -2.87
N HIS A 31 -15.52 -17.82 -3.36
CA HIS A 31 -15.74 -16.63 -2.56
C HIS A 31 -16.92 -16.90 -1.63
N ASP A 32 -16.60 -17.44 -0.46
CA ASP A 32 -17.53 -17.68 0.62
C ASP A 32 -18.09 -16.32 1.07
N ARG A 33 -19.39 -16.11 0.82
CA ARG A 33 -20.06 -14.79 0.89
C ARG A 33 -20.13 -14.20 2.30
N GLY A 34 -19.71 -14.96 3.31
CA GLY A 34 -19.60 -14.52 4.70
C GLY A 34 -18.19 -14.57 5.28
N ALA A 35 -17.18 -15.00 4.51
CA ALA A 35 -15.85 -15.19 5.07
C ALA A 35 -15.21 -13.85 5.48
N PRO A 36 -14.53 -13.80 6.64
CA PRO A 36 -13.75 -12.65 7.03
C PRO A 36 -12.68 -12.39 5.98
N LEU A 37 -12.50 -11.12 5.60
CA LEU A 37 -11.46 -10.73 4.64
C LEU A 37 -10.11 -11.25 5.09
N THR A 38 -9.40 -11.93 4.18
CA THR A 38 -8.03 -12.34 4.44
C THR A 38 -7.14 -11.10 4.61
N ARG A 39 -5.99 -11.29 5.26
CA ARG A 39 -5.05 -10.20 5.51
C ARG A 39 -4.53 -9.61 4.20
N GLU A 40 -4.24 -10.47 3.23
CA GLU A 40 -3.75 -10.10 1.89
C GLU A 40 -4.79 -9.28 1.13
N GLN A 41 -6.06 -9.65 1.22
CA GLN A 41 -7.15 -8.88 0.62
C GLN A 41 -7.25 -7.48 1.21
N ARG A 42 -7.15 -7.33 2.54
CA ARG A 42 -7.15 -6.02 3.20
C ARG A 42 -5.98 -5.16 2.77
N ILE A 43 -4.78 -5.75 2.70
CA ILE A 43 -3.59 -5.05 2.21
C ILE A 43 -3.79 -4.59 0.77
N SER A 44 -4.40 -5.42 -0.08
CA SER A 44 -4.74 -5.07 -1.46
C SER A 44 -5.71 -3.89 -1.53
N PHE A 45 -6.80 -3.92 -0.73
CA PHE A 45 -7.75 -2.80 -0.68
C PHE A 45 -7.12 -1.51 -0.16
N ALA A 46 -6.33 -1.59 0.90
CA ALA A 46 -5.59 -0.43 1.41
C ALA A 46 -4.64 0.14 0.35
N ARG A 47 -3.91 -0.73 -0.37
CA ARG A 47 -3.05 -0.30 -1.49
C ARG A 47 -3.84 0.45 -2.56
N SER A 48 -4.91 -0.14 -3.09
CA SER A 48 -5.72 0.51 -4.13
C SER A 48 -6.33 1.82 -3.66
N TYR A 49 -6.71 1.91 -2.39
CA TYR A 49 -7.20 3.15 -1.79
C TYR A 49 -6.13 4.25 -1.81
N TYR A 50 -4.90 3.98 -1.34
CA TYR A 50 -3.83 5.00 -1.35
C TYR A 50 -3.35 5.35 -2.76
N GLU A 51 -3.33 4.37 -3.67
CA GLU A 51 -3.06 4.61 -5.10
C GLU A 51 -4.11 5.52 -5.73
N SER A 52 -5.40 5.35 -5.37
CA SER A 52 -6.48 6.21 -5.87
C SER A 52 -6.39 7.66 -5.40
N ILE A 53 -5.75 7.90 -4.25
CA ILE A 53 -5.46 9.24 -3.71
C ILE A 53 -4.23 9.86 -4.40
N GLY A 54 -3.42 9.07 -5.10
CA GLY A 54 -2.24 9.52 -5.84
C GLY A 54 -0.91 9.22 -5.16
N TYR A 55 -0.89 8.44 -4.06
CA TYR A 55 0.36 7.97 -3.47
C TYR A 55 0.94 6.80 -4.26
N ARG A 56 2.27 6.72 -4.31
CA ARG A 56 2.95 5.50 -4.77
C ARG A 56 3.15 4.55 -3.60
N VAL A 57 2.57 3.36 -3.70
CA VAL A 57 2.58 2.36 -2.63
C VAL A 57 3.63 1.29 -2.89
N HIS A 58 4.44 0.97 -1.89
CA HIS A 58 5.40 -0.13 -1.94
C HIS A 58 5.31 -1.01 -0.69
N SER A 59 6.01 -2.15 -0.70
CA SER A 59 6.16 -3.03 0.46
C SER A 59 6.87 -2.32 1.61
N GLY A 60 6.25 -2.34 2.79
CA GLY A 60 6.79 -1.75 4.02
C GLY A 60 7.55 -2.73 4.91
N LEU A 61 7.77 -3.98 4.47
CA LEU A 61 8.24 -5.07 5.34
C LEU A 61 9.59 -4.76 6.01
N GLN A 62 10.48 -4.04 5.32
CA GLN A 62 11.77 -3.60 5.87
C GLN A 62 11.65 -2.65 7.07
N PHE A 63 10.48 -2.02 7.26
CA PHE A 63 10.16 -1.10 8.35
C PHE A 63 9.18 -1.73 9.36
N GLY A 64 8.89 -3.03 9.24
CA GLY A 64 7.96 -3.75 10.11
C GLY A 64 6.47 -3.48 9.82
N CYS A 65 6.15 -2.81 8.71
CA CYS A 65 4.79 -2.49 8.28
C CYS A 65 4.43 -3.21 6.98
N GLU A 66 3.16 -3.24 6.60
CA GLU A 66 2.73 -3.89 5.36
C GLU A 66 3.03 -3.01 4.14
N LEU A 67 2.77 -1.69 4.26
CA LEU A 67 2.92 -0.75 3.15
C LEU A 67 3.72 0.49 3.55
N VAL A 68 4.31 1.14 2.56
CA VAL A 68 4.88 2.49 2.68
C VAL A 68 4.38 3.37 1.54
N LEU A 69 4.21 4.65 1.83
CA LEU A 69 3.67 5.63 0.88
C LEU A 69 4.75 6.65 0.50
N TYR A 70 4.85 6.94 -0.79
CA TYR A 70 5.68 7.99 -1.35
C TYR A 70 4.79 9.05 -1.99
N ALA A 71 5.11 10.32 -1.74
CA ALA A 71 4.45 11.46 -2.38
C ALA A 71 4.82 11.58 -3.88
N ASP A 72 5.97 11.02 -4.29
CA ASP A 72 6.46 11.05 -5.67
C ASP A 72 7.31 9.78 -5.96
N CYS A 73 8.11 9.80 -7.02
CA CYS A 73 8.95 8.71 -7.48
C CYS A 73 9.92 8.23 -6.37
N PRO A 74 9.93 6.92 -6.03
CA PRO A 74 10.79 6.38 -4.96
C PRO A 74 12.29 6.45 -5.26
N SER A 75 12.67 6.74 -6.51
CA SER A 75 14.05 7.03 -6.88
C SER A 75 14.53 8.40 -6.40
N ARG A 76 13.60 9.35 -6.20
CA ARG A 76 13.87 10.76 -5.87
C ARG A 76 13.55 11.10 -4.43
N VAL A 77 12.47 10.56 -3.88
CA VAL A 77 11.98 10.90 -2.53
C VAL A 77 11.97 9.68 -1.61
N HIS A 78 12.17 9.93 -0.32
CA HIS A 78 11.94 8.92 0.71
C HIS A 78 10.44 8.75 0.98
N SER A 79 10.05 7.59 1.52
CA SER A 79 8.68 7.42 2.02
C SER A 79 8.52 8.18 3.33
N ASP A 80 7.46 8.98 3.43
CA ASP A 80 7.12 9.72 4.64
C ASP A 80 6.26 8.89 5.59
N PHE A 81 5.50 7.92 5.04
CA PHE A 81 4.51 7.15 5.78
C PHE A 81 4.78 5.65 5.74
N CYS A 82 4.59 5.01 6.89
CA CYS A 82 4.49 3.58 7.07
C CYS A 82 3.05 3.23 7.43
N VAL A 83 2.42 2.33 6.69
CA VAL A 83 1.04 1.91 6.96
C VAL A 83 1.03 0.51 7.52
N HIS A 84 0.47 0.39 8.73
CA HIS A 84 0.15 -0.89 9.35
C HIS A 84 -1.32 -1.22 9.14
N VAL A 85 -1.62 -2.30 8.43
CA VAL A 85 -3.00 -2.74 8.16
C VAL A 85 -3.49 -3.63 9.30
N LEU A 86 -4.63 -3.27 9.89
CA LEU A 86 -5.17 -3.97 11.06
C LEU A 86 -5.80 -5.33 10.70
N ASP A 87 -5.48 -6.31 11.54
CA ASP A 87 -6.01 -7.66 11.43
C ASP A 87 -7.43 -7.76 12.01
N GLY A 88 -8.27 -8.59 11.40
CA GLY A 88 -9.61 -8.91 11.91
C GLY A 88 -10.69 -7.84 11.68
N PRO A 89 -11.97 -8.25 11.56
CA PRO A 89 -13.07 -7.32 11.24
C PRO A 89 -13.25 -6.23 12.31
N ASP A 90 -12.92 -6.56 13.56
CA ASP A 90 -13.07 -5.67 14.71
C ASP A 90 -12.02 -4.54 14.78
N GLY A 91 -10.99 -4.56 13.93
CA GLY A 91 -9.92 -3.56 13.96
C GLY A 91 -9.09 -3.64 15.25
N ARG A 92 -9.08 -4.79 15.92
CA ARG A 92 -8.26 -5.02 17.10
C ARG A 92 -6.80 -5.10 16.69
N VAL A 93 -5.94 -4.61 17.57
CA VAL A 93 -4.53 -4.50 17.31
C VAL A 93 -3.76 -4.80 18.58
N ASP A 94 -2.70 -5.59 18.46
CA ASP A 94 -1.85 -5.91 19.59
C ASP A 94 -1.09 -4.65 20.05
N TRP A 95 -1.28 -4.28 21.31
CA TRP A 95 -0.64 -3.13 21.91
C TRP A 95 0.89 -3.22 21.85
N ARG A 96 1.47 -4.42 22.05
CA ARG A 96 2.93 -4.59 21.99
C ARG A 96 3.47 -4.31 20.59
N ARG A 97 2.73 -4.73 19.57
CA ARG A 97 3.04 -4.45 18.17
C ARG A 97 2.99 -2.95 17.88
N ILE A 98 1.92 -2.25 18.28
CA ILE A 98 1.85 -0.78 18.12
C ILE A 98 2.99 -0.10 18.83
N GLN A 99 3.23 -0.43 20.10
CA GLN A 99 4.27 0.21 20.89
C GLN A 99 5.66 0.07 20.24
N THR A 100 5.93 -1.11 19.66
CA THR A 100 7.17 -1.36 18.92
C THR A 100 7.27 -0.50 17.66
N LEU A 101 6.20 -0.44 16.86
CA LEU A 101 6.16 0.36 15.62
C LEU A 101 6.27 1.86 15.91
N VAL A 102 5.51 2.37 16.88
CA VAL A 102 5.54 3.78 17.28
C VAL A 102 6.93 4.18 17.77
N ARG A 103 7.65 3.29 18.45
CA ARG A 103 9.02 3.56 18.92
C ARG A 103 10.04 3.59 17.77
N SER A 104 9.88 2.78 16.73
CA SER A 104 10.82 2.74 15.60
C SER A 104 10.60 3.88 14.60
N MET A 105 9.39 4.43 14.51
CA MET A 105 9.05 5.49 13.57
C MET A 105 9.96 6.74 13.62
N PRO A 106 10.29 7.32 14.81
CA PRO A 106 11.23 8.43 14.90
C PRO A 106 12.62 8.10 14.33
N ASP A 107 13.13 6.90 14.62
CA ASP A 107 14.46 6.47 14.16
C ASP A 107 14.50 6.29 12.63
N LEU A 108 13.36 5.89 12.05
CA LEU A 108 13.18 5.76 10.61
C LEU A 108 12.83 7.08 9.91
N HIS A 109 12.54 8.14 10.69
CA HIS A 109 11.98 9.40 10.23
C HIS A 109 10.69 9.23 9.41
N LYS A 110 9.78 8.36 9.88
CA LYS A 110 8.51 8.05 9.23
C LYS A 110 7.34 8.28 10.18
N THR A 111 6.18 8.55 9.62
CA THR A 111 4.91 8.60 10.37
C THR A 111 4.19 7.26 10.23
N LEU A 112 3.72 6.69 11.35
CA LEU A 112 2.92 5.46 11.33
C LEU A 112 1.45 5.79 11.08
N ILE A 113 0.82 5.07 10.18
CA ILE A 113 -0.62 5.10 9.92
C ILE A 113 -1.17 3.71 10.24
N LEU A 114 -2.19 3.62 11.08
CA LEU A 114 -2.98 2.40 11.23
C LEU A 114 -4.16 2.46 10.26
N ALA A 115 -4.26 1.48 9.37
CA ALA A 115 -5.33 1.39 8.37
C ALA A 115 -6.28 0.23 8.71
N HIS A 116 -7.55 0.54 8.92
CA HIS A 116 -8.61 -0.43 9.13
C HIS A 116 -9.52 -0.52 7.90
N VAL A 117 -9.59 -1.71 7.31
CA VAL A 117 -10.44 -1.95 6.13
C VAL A 117 -11.75 -2.60 6.57
N ARG A 118 -12.87 -1.93 6.28
CA ARG A 118 -14.22 -2.39 6.62
C ARG A 118 -15.06 -2.57 5.36
N LYS A 119 -15.98 -3.54 5.40
CA LYS A 119 -17.05 -3.67 4.39
C LYS A 119 -18.07 -2.55 4.65
N LYS A 120 -18.34 -1.71 3.66
CA LYS A 120 -19.44 -0.74 3.72
C LYS A 120 -20.73 -1.53 3.53
N GLN A 121 -21.56 -1.61 4.56
CA GLN A 121 -22.93 -2.08 4.38
C GLN A 121 -23.67 -0.96 3.64
N GLU A 122 -24.08 -1.21 2.40
CA GLU A 122 -25.07 -0.36 1.76
C GLU A 122 -26.40 -0.59 2.47
N SER A 123 -26.66 0.23 3.50
CA SER A 123 -28.03 0.42 3.95
C SER A 123 -28.77 1.07 2.79
N ILE A 124 -29.71 0.33 2.21
CA ILE A 124 -30.71 0.88 1.31
C ILE A 124 -31.59 1.79 2.17
N GLU A 125 -31.16 3.03 2.37
CA GLU A 125 -32.05 4.12 2.77
C GLU A 125 -32.68 4.65 1.49
N SER A 126 -33.79 4.01 1.10
CA SER A 126 -34.76 4.61 0.20
C SER A 126 -35.27 5.89 0.84
N GLU A 127 -34.81 7.07 0.41
CA GLU A 127 -35.64 8.28 0.24
C GLU A 127 -34.95 9.27 -0.73
N GLY A 128 -35.51 9.40 -1.94
CA GLY A 128 -35.65 10.69 -2.63
C GLY A 128 -34.57 11.15 -3.61
N GLY A 129 -34.84 10.95 -4.92
CA GLY A 129 -34.48 11.95 -5.95
C GLY A 129 -33.32 11.60 -6.88
N GLY A 130 -33.51 10.60 -7.76
CA GLY A 130 -32.54 10.27 -8.81
C GLY A 130 -32.53 11.23 -10.00
N VAL A 131 -31.39 11.29 -10.67
CA VAL A 131 -31.32 11.46 -12.14
C VAL A 131 -30.66 10.21 -12.67
N PHE A 132 -31.49 9.26 -13.12
CA PHE A 132 -31.06 8.06 -13.84
C PHE A 132 -30.90 8.43 -15.31
N ILE A 133 -29.68 8.29 -15.86
CA ILE A 133 -29.49 8.19 -17.30
C ILE A 133 -29.71 6.72 -17.64
N ASN A 134 -30.91 6.38 -18.11
CA ASN A 134 -31.19 5.08 -18.69
C ASN A 134 -30.62 5.05 -20.11
N THR A 135 -29.61 4.22 -20.33
CA THR A 135 -29.34 3.66 -21.66
C THR A 135 -29.63 2.17 -21.55
N GLU A 136 -30.86 1.81 -21.93
CA GLU A 136 -31.25 0.42 -22.11
C GLU A 136 -30.60 -0.09 -23.40
N GLU A 137 -29.71 -1.08 -23.29
CA GLU A 137 -29.68 -2.26 -24.16
C GLU A 137 -28.59 -3.23 -23.69
N ASP A 138 -28.96 -4.51 -23.77
CA ASP A 138 -28.21 -5.74 -23.50
C ASP A 138 -28.17 -6.38 -22.10
N ARG A 139 -28.55 -7.66 -22.16
CA ARG A 139 -28.91 -8.61 -21.12
C ARG A 139 -27.68 -9.37 -20.61
N ASP A 140 -27.82 -9.94 -19.42
CA ASP A 140 -27.07 -11.11 -18.93
C ASP A 140 -25.56 -10.97 -18.70
N THR A 141 -25.14 -9.99 -17.90
CA THR A 141 -23.93 -10.14 -17.08
C THR A 141 -24.25 -9.71 -15.66
N ALA A 142 -24.55 -10.67 -14.79
CA ALA A 142 -24.67 -10.44 -13.36
C ALA A 142 -23.33 -9.92 -12.83
N HIS A 143 -23.17 -8.59 -12.84
CA HIS A 143 -22.04 -7.92 -12.24
C HIS A 143 -22.06 -8.27 -10.75
N PRO A 144 -21.04 -8.94 -10.22
CA PRO A 144 -21.05 -9.34 -8.82
C PRO A 144 -21.11 -8.07 -7.98
N ASP A 145 -22.06 -8.05 -7.03
CA ASP A 145 -22.24 -7.00 -6.02
C ASP A 145 -20.92 -6.28 -5.74
N LEU A 146 -20.86 -5.01 -6.11
CA LEU A 146 -19.73 -4.13 -5.80
C LEU A 146 -19.72 -3.92 -4.28
N VAL A 147 -19.22 -4.91 -3.54
CA VAL A 147 -18.98 -4.77 -2.10
C VAL A 147 -18.00 -3.63 -1.93
N LYS A 148 -18.53 -2.47 -1.54
CA LYS A 148 -17.73 -1.28 -1.35
C LYS A 148 -16.96 -1.43 -0.05
N TYR A 149 -15.64 -1.27 -0.11
CA TYR A 149 -14.78 -1.27 1.07
C TYR A 149 -14.43 0.16 1.44
N GLU A 150 -14.37 0.43 2.74
CA GLU A 150 -13.94 1.70 3.30
C GLU A 150 -12.66 1.48 4.10
N VAL A 151 -11.70 2.38 3.94
CA VAL A 151 -10.44 2.40 4.69
C VAL A 151 -10.52 3.55 5.68
N THR A 152 -10.50 3.23 6.97
CA THR A 152 -10.39 4.21 8.06
C THR A 152 -8.93 4.30 8.50
N GLU A 153 -8.43 5.51 8.69
CA GLU A 153 -7.02 5.76 9.01
C GLU A 153 -6.86 6.44 10.36
N LEU A 154 -5.81 6.05 11.09
CA LEU A 154 -5.36 6.72 12.30
C LEU A 154 -3.85 6.95 12.23
N ALA A 155 -3.44 8.20 12.07
CA ALA A 155 -2.04 8.57 12.03
C ALA A 155 -1.47 8.83 13.43
N PHE A 156 -0.31 8.25 13.72
CA PHE A 156 0.49 8.51 14.92
C PHE A 156 1.67 9.41 14.53
N ALA A 157 1.52 10.71 14.78
CA ALA A 157 2.65 11.64 14.72
C ALA A 157 3.50 11.43 15.99
N THR A 158 4.71 10.91 15.83
CA THR A 158 5.64 10.70 16.93
C THR A 158 6.45 11.96 17.22
N GLU A 159 5.76 13.05 17.55
CA GLU A 159 6.41 14.27 18.04
C GLU A 159 6.88 14.17 19.51
N HIS A 160 6.69 13.01 20.13
CA HIS A 160 7.16 12.72 21.49
C HIS A 160 8.64 12.28 21.56
N ALA A 161 9.52 13.27 21.59
CA ALA A 161 10.71 13.18 22.44
C ALA A 161 10.43 13.97 23.75
N PRO A 162 10.71 13.44 24.95
CA PRO A 162 10.41 14.14 26.20
C PRO A 162 11.23 15.42 26.47
N PHE A 163 12.10 15.88 25.55
CA PHE A 163 12.93 17.08 25.76
C PHE A 163 13.19 17.91 24.50
N ARG A 164 12.15 18.29 23.76
CA ARG A 164 12.27 19.31 22.70
C ARG A 164 11.22 20.41 22.82
N HIS A 165 11.21 21.10 23.95
CA HIS A 165 10.80 22.50 23.98
C HIS A 165 11.93 23.36 23.44
N LYS A 166 11.81 23.75 22.16
CA LYS A 166 12.25 25.02 21.54
C LYS A 166 12.01 24.85 20.05
N TYR A 167 11.38 25.83 19.41
CA TYR A 167 10.97 25.89 17.99
C TYR A 167 9.57 25.33 17.65
N ALA A 168 8.55 25.70 18.42
CA ALA A 168 7.15 25.64 18.00
C ALA A 168 6.79 26.69 16.92
N THR A 169 7.71 26.97 15.99
CA THR A 169 7.51 28.05 14.98
C THR A 169 8.28 27.80 13.69
N ARG A 170 8.23 26.57 13.15
CA ARG A 170 8.69 26.36 11.77
C ARG A 170 7.78 25.40 11.01
N LYS A 171 6.95 26.02 10.16
CA LYS A 171 6.31 25.53 8.93
C LYS A 171 5.53 24.21 9.05
N LEU A 172 4.29 24.25 8.56
CA LEU A 172 3.55 23.08 8.10
C LEU A 172 4.52 22.08 7.46
N VAL A 173 4.56 20.87 8.01
CA VAL A 173 5.41 19.79 7.48
C VAL A 173 4.93 19.48 6.08
N GLU A 174 5.67 19.97 5.09
CA GLU A 174 5.41 19.71 3.68
C GLU A 174 5.81 18.25 3.40
N VAL A 175 4.82 17.41 3.14
CA VAL A 175 5.00 16.02 2.70
C VAL A 175 5.84 15.97 1.41
N GLY A 176 6.78 15.03 1.30
CA GLY A 176 7.68 14.90 0.15
C GLY A 176 8.98 15.74 0.22
N SER A 177 9.24 16.46 1.32
CA SER A 177 10.43 17.32 1.46
C SER A 177 11.77 16.57 1.50
N GLN A 178 11.76 15.26 1.78
CA GLN A 178 12.98 14.44 1.89
C GLN A 178 13.44 13.96 0.50
N VAL A 179 14.12 14.85 -0.22
CA VAL A 179 14.75 14.54 -1.50
C VAL A 179 16.07 13.78 -1.27
N LYS A 180 16.24 12.66 -1.96
CA LYS A 180 17.47 11.87 -1.97
C LYS A 180 18.59 12.70 -2.59
N ARG A 181 19.68 12.92 -1.85
CA ARG A 181 20.87 13.61 -2.40
C ARG A 181 21.47 12.73 -3.50
N GLU A 182 21.41 13.21 -4.74
CA GLU A 182 22.17 12.60 -5.84
C GLU A 182 23.67 12.70 -5.51
N GLY A 183 24.32 11.54 -5.38
CA GLY A 183 25.74 11.46 -5.11
C GLY A 183 26.52 12.15 -6.22
N LYS A 184 27.29 13.19 -5.86
CA LYS A 184 28.24 13.85 -6.73
C LYS A 184 29.28 12.79 -7.16
N ARG A 185 29.17 12.25 -8.38
CA ARG A 185 30.20 11.40 -8.98
C ARG A 185 31.49 12.24 -8.99
N ARG A 186 32.48 11.78 -8.22
CA ARG A 186 33.86 12.28 -8.27
C ARG A 186 34.59 11.58 -9.41
#